data_AF-T1AUW2-F1
#
_entry.id   AF-T1AUW2-F1
#
_cell.length_a   1.000
_cell.length_b   1.000
_cell.length_c   1.000
_cell.angle_alpha   90.00
_cell.angle_beta   90.00
_cell.angle_gamma   90.00
#
_symmetry.space_group_name_H-M   'P 1'
#
loop_
_entity.id
_entity.type
_entity.pdbx_description
1 polymer ?
#
loop_
_entity_poly.entity_id
_entity_poly.type
_entity_poly.pdbx_seq_one_letter_code
_entity_poly.pdbx_strand_id
1 'polypeptide(L)'
;MAGNETKQKRLDELRQLREDNDRLKALLTSHGIRWEENPGPPQAPVPEPANPKISTAEKVAIFRRLFRGRTDVYPLRWEASNGKSGYSPACGNEWKPGICHKPKVRCGDCSQRLFLPVTDQVIYDHLTGKHTIGIYPL
;
A
#
# COMPACT_ATOMS: atom_id res chain seq x y z
N MET A 1 11.64 -29.46 40.70
CA MET A 1 12.95 -28.81 40.47
C MET A 1 12.96 -27.87 39.26
N ALA A 2 12.23 -28.14 38.17
CA ALA A 2 12.16 -27.28 36.97
C ALA A 2 11.61 -25.84 37.16
N GLY A 3 10.73 -25.60 38.13
CA GLY A 3 10.12 -24.26 38.35
C GLY A 3 11.07 -23.20 38.90
N ASN A 4 12.15 -23.61 39.59
CA ASN A 4 13.14 -22.68 40.15
C ASN A 4 14.13 -22.19 39.08
N GLU A 5 14.46 -23.07 38.13
CA GLU A 5 15.34 -22.78 37.00
C GLU A 5 14.71 -21.75 36.04
N THR A 6 13.42 -21.86 35.76
CA THR A 6 12.67 -20.87 34.96
C THR A 6 12.51 -19.52 35.68
N LYS A 7 12.50 -19.51 37.02
CA LYS A 7 12.48 -18.27 37.80
C LYS A 7 13.85 -17.59 37.77
N GLN A 8 14.91 -18.38 37.92
CA GLN A 8 16.28 -17.89 37.86
C GLN A 8 16.60 -17.30 36.47
N LYS A 9 16.24 -18.01 35.40
CA LYS A 9 16.42 -17.52 34.02
C LYS A 9 15.72 -16.18 33.77
N ARG A 10 14.50 -15.99 34.30
CA ARG A 10 13.76 -14.72 34.21
C ARG A 10 14.42 -13.59 35.02
N LEU A 11 15.02 -13.91 36.16
CA LEU A 11 15.74 -12.91 36.97
C LEU A 11 17.03 -12.47 36.28
N ASP A 12 17.73 -13.40 35.64
CA ASP A 12 18.94 -13.10 34.87
C ASP A 12 18.60 -12.29 33.61
N GLU A 13 17.51 -12.64 32.91
CA GLU A 13 17.00 -11.86 31.78
C GLU A 13 16.58 -10.44 32.18
N LEU A 14 15.91 -10.27 33.33
CA LEU A 14 15.58 -8.94 33.85
C LEU A 14 16.82 -8.11 34.21
N ARG A 15 17.89 -8.75 34.68
CA ARG A 15 19.15 -8.06 34.96
C ARG A 15 19.78 -7.59 33.66
N GLN A 16 19.88 -8.47 32.66
CA GLN A 16 20.43 -8.15 31.35
C GLN A 16 19.67 -7.00 30.69
N LEU A 17 18.33 -7.07 30.67
CA LEU A 17 17.49 -6.03 30.10
C LEU A 17 17.65 -4.67 30.78
N ARG A 18 17.92 -4.65 32.09
CA ARG A 18 18.18 -3.40 32.82
C ARG A 18 19.53 -2.80 32.44
N GLU A 19 20.57 -3.62 32.37
CA GLU A 19 21.91 -3.19 31.96
C GLU A 19 21.92 -2.66 30.52
N ASP A 20 21.23 -3.35 29.60
CA ASP A 20 21.10 -2.91 28.21
C ASP A 20 20.31 -1.60 28.12
N ASN A 21 19.26 -1.45 28.91
CA ASN A 21 18.46 -0.23 28.95
C ASN A 21 19.30 0.97 29.45
N ASP A 22 20.10 0.78 30.50
CA ASP A 22 20.99 1.82 31.02
C ASP A 22 22.07 2.22 30.00
N ARG A 23 22.65 1.24 29.30
CA ARG A 23 23.61 1.47 28.22
C ARG A 23 22.98 2.25 27.07
N LEU A 24 21.78 1.85 26.63
CA LEU A 24 21.07 2.52 25.54
C LEU A 24 20.70 3.96 25.92
N LYS A 25 20.21 4.19 27.14
CA LYS A 25 19.92 5.53 27.65
C LYS A 25 21.17 6.41 27.67
N ALA A 26 22.31 5.89 28.14
CA ALA A 26 23.56 6.62 28.13
C ALA A 26 24.00 7.01 26.70
N LEU A 27 23.83 6.10 25.74
CA LEU A 27 24.16 6.34 24.33
C LEU A 27 23.21 7.36 23.69
N LEU A 28 21.91 7.29 23.96
CA LEU A 28 20.95 8.27 23.47
C LEU A 28 21.23 9.66 24.02
N THR A 29 21.57 9.77 25.31
CA THR A 29 21.98 11.02 25.95
C THR A 29 23.26 11.59 25.35
N SER A 30 24.29 10.75 25.10
CA SER A 30 25.56 11.22 24.51
C SER A 30 25.39 11.72 23.07
N HIS A 31 24.44 11.14 22.33
CA HIS A 31 24.09 11.56 20.97
C HIS A 31 23.03 12.67 20.93
N GLY A 32 22.58 13.20 22.07
CA GLY A 32 21.56 14.25 22.14
C GLY A 32 20.18 13.81 21.65
N ILE A 33 19.92 12.50 21.58
CA ILE A 33 18.64 11.93 21.17
C ILE A 33 17.73 11.85 22.40
N ARG A 34 16.64 12.63 22.37
CA ARG A 34 15.65 12.65 23.45
C ARG A 34 14.92 11.29 23.50
N TRP A 35 15.06 10.56 24.60
CA TRP A 35 14.47 9.22 24.79
C TRP A 35 13.42 9.16 25.90
N GLU A 36 13.36 10.16 26.77
CA GLU A 36 12.26 10.32 27.71
C GLU A 36 11.03 10.83 26.96
N GLU A 37 10.05 9.95 26.76
CA GLU A 37 8.67 10.40 26.55
C GLU A 37 8.23 11.05 27.85
N ASN A 38 8.33 12.38 27.93
CA ASN A 38 7.55 13.13 28.90
C ASN A 38 6.08 12.87 28.53
N PRO A 39 5.27 12.19 29.37
CA PRO A 39 3.83 12.33 29.23
C PRO A 39 3.58 13.76 29.67
N GLY A 40 3.65 14.70 28.71
CA GLY A 40 3.23 16.07 28.95
C GLY A 40 1.85 16.06 29.63
N PRO A 41 1.50 17.11 30.40
CA PRO A 41 0.20 17.19 31.06
C PRO A 41 -0.88 16.73 30.09
N PRO A 42 -1.85 15.89 30.52
CA PRO A 42 -2.72 15.13 29.64
C PRO A 42 -3.13 16.03 28.50
N GLN A 43 -2.57 15.76 27.31
CA GLN A 43 -2.84 16.59 26.15
C GLN A 43 -4.37 16.56 26.04
N ALA A 44 -5.01 17.72 26.21
CA ALA A 44 -6.42 17.86 25.89
C ALA A 44 -6.61 17.14 24.56
N PRO A 45 -7.60 16.23 24.45
CA PRO A 45 -7.66 15.25 23.37
C PRO A 45 -7.32 15.99 22.10
N VAL A 46 -6.15 15.66 21.53
CA VAL A 46 -5.74 16.20 20.24
C VAL A 46 -6.98 15.93 19.38
N PRO A 47 -7.67 16.95 18.85
CA PRO A 47 -8.84 16.66 18.04
C PRO A 47 -8.32 15.72 16.99
N GLU A 48 -8.78 14.46 17.03
CA GLU A 48 -8.48 13.49 15.98
C GLU A 48 -8.68 14.28 14.70
N PRO A 49 -7.69 14.34 13.78
CA PRO A 49 -7.85 15.12 12.56
C PRO A 49 -9.20 14.67 12.04
N ALA A 50 -10.17 15.60 12.03
CA ALA A 50 -11.57 15.25 11.91
C ALA A 50 -11.66 14.55 10.58
N ASN A 51 -11.58 13.21 10.62
CA ASN A 51 -11.36 12.44 9.43
C ASN A 51 -12.75 12.53 8.85
N PRO A 52 -12.97 13.41 7.85
CA PRO A 52 -14.31 13.53 7.33
C PRO A 52 -14.65 12.10 6.96
N LYS A 53 -15.82 11.62 7.37
CA LYS A 53 -16.26 10.29 6.96
C LYS A 53 -16.55 10.38 5.46
N ILE A 54 -15.47 10.41 4.66
CA ILE A 54 -15.49 10.50 3.21
C ILE A 54 -16.08 9.16 2.77
N SER A 55 -17.27 9.25 2.19
CA SER A 55 -17.96 8.11 1.62
C SER A 55 -17.11 7.48 0.50
N THR A 56 -17.39 6.22 0.19
CA THR A 56 -16.74 5.52 -0.93
C THR A 56 -16.89 6.30 -2.25
N ALA A 57 -18.07 6.87 -2.50
CA ALA A 57 -18.34 7.67 -3.69
C ALA A 57 -17.46 8.93 -3.74
N GLU A 58 -17.29 9.62 -2.61
CA GLU A 58 -16.41 10.78 -2.53
C GLU A 58 -14.93 10.42 -2.72
N LYS A 59 -14.47 9.26 -2.19
CA LYS A 59 -13.10 8.78 -2.45
C LYS A 59 -12.85 8.55 -3.94
N VAL A 60 -13.80 7.92 -4.63
CA VAL A 60 -13.74 7.73 -6.09
C VAL A 60 -13.73 9.07 -6.82
N ALA A 61 -14.61 10.00 -6.45
CA ALA A 61 -14.70 11.32 -7.06
C ALA A 61 -13.40 12.13 -6.87
N ILE A 62 -12.82 12.10 -5.68
CA ILE A 62 -11.53 12.76 -5.37
C ILE A 62 -10.41 12.17 -6.22
N PHE A 63 -10.31 10.83 -6.30
CA PHE A 63 -9.30 10.17 -7.11
C PHE A 63 -9.39 10.60 -8.57
N ARG A 64 -10.60 10.52 -9.17
CA ARG A 64 -10.83 10.94 -10.56
C ARG A 64 -10.50 12.42 -10.80
N ARG A 65 -10.72 13.28 -9.82
CA ARG A 65 -10.43 14.71 -9.92
C ARG A 65 -8.94 15.00 -9.92
N LEU A 66 -8.17 14.30 -9.08
CA LEU A 66 -6.73 14.50 -8.90
C LEU A 66 -5.92 13.81 -10.01
N PHE A 67 -6.34 12.62 -10.42
CA PHE A 67 -5.63 11.75 -11.35
C PHE A 67 -6.33 11.74 -12.71
N ARG A 68 -6.02 12.75 -13.53
CA ARG A 68 -6.63 12.95 -14.84
C ARG A 68 -5.76 12.40 -15.97
N GLY A 69 -6.41 11.77 -16.93
CA GLY A 69 -5.80 11.25 -18.14
C GLY A 69 -6.88 10.85 -19.12
N ARG A 70 -6.54 9.96 -20.05
CA ARG A 70 -7.53 9.34 -20.94
C ARG A 70 -8.60 8.56 -20.15
N THR A 71 -9.86 8.75 -20.52
CA THR A 71 -11.01 8.07 -19.88
C THR A 71 -11.55 6.90 -20.68
N ASP A 72 -11.13 6.77 -21.94
CA ASP A 72 -11.54 5.71 -22.87
C ASP A 72 -10.70 4.43 -22.74
N VAL A 73 -9.56 4.51 -22.05
CA VAL A 73 -8.65 3.40 -21.81
C VAL A 73 -7.84 3.63 -20.53
N TYR A 74 -7.52 2.55 -19.81
CA TYR A 74 -6.54 2.56 -18.73
C TYR A 74 -5.52 1.44 -18.87
N PRO A 75 -4.26 1.65 -18.43
CA PRO A 75 -3.30 0.57 -18.30
C PRO A 75 -3.58 -0.26 -17.05
N LEU A 76 -3.65 -1.57 -17.21
CA LEU A 76 -3.74 -2.55 -16.13
C LEU A 76 -2.35 -3.11 -15.82
N ARG A 77 -1.99 -3.13 -14.52
CA ARG A 77 -0.76 -3.76 -14.05
C ARG A 77 -0.86 -5.27 -14.19
N TRP A 78 0.17 -5.89 -14.73
CA TRP A 78 0.34 -7.34 -14.74
C TRP A 78 1.67 -7.71 -14.11
N GLU A 79 1.73 -8.92 -13.57
CA GLU A 79 2.92 -9.52 -12.99
C GLU A 79 2.98 -10.98 -13.42
N ALA A 80 4.12 -11.41 -13.93
CA ALA A 80 4.38 -12.77 -14.33
C ALA A 80 5.07 -13.55 -13.21
N SER A 81 4.96 -14.87 -13.25
CA SER A 81 5.59 -15.78 -12.25
C SER A 81 7.11 -15.67 -12.18
N ASN A 82 7.76 -15.13 -13.21
CA ASN A 82 9.21 -14.89 -13.23
C ASN A 82 9.62 -13.53 -12.64
N GLY A 83 8.71 -12.83 -11.96
CA GLY A 83 8.97 -11.52 -11.32
C GLY A 83 8.94 -10.33 -12.29
N LYS A 84 8.73 -10.55 -13.59
CA LYS A 84 8.52 -9.44 -14.53
C LYS A 84 7.15 -8.83 -14.29
N SER A 85 7.09 -7.50 -14.24
CA SER A 85 5.83 -6.77 -14.18
C SER A 85 5.79 -5.65 -15.20
N GLY A 86 4.60 -5.17 -15.49
CA GLY A 86 4.42 -4.08 -16.44
C GLY A 86 2.98 -3.61 -16.48
N TYR A 87 2.71 -2.75 -17.46
CA TYR A 87 1.37 -2.20 -17.71
C TYR A 87 0.98 -2.47 -19.16
N SER A 88 -0.28 -2.85 -19.38
CA SER A 88 -0.86 -3.02 -20.72
C SER A 88 -2.27 -2.41 -20.76
N PRO A 89 -2.75 -1.91 -21.91
CA PRO A 89 -4.12 -1.42 -22.01
C PRO A 89 -5.13 -2.50 -21.63
N ALA A 90 -6.09 -2.14 -20.77
CA ALA A 90 -7.23 -3.00 -20.46
C ALA A 90 -8.08 -3.20 -21.72
N CYS A 91 -8.30 -4.47 -22.09
CA CYS A 91 -8.97 -4.83 -23.33
C CYS A 91 -10.06 -5.87 -23.07
N GLY A 92 -11.31 -5.56 -23.41
CA GLY A 92 -12.45 -6.47 -23.28
C GLY A 92 -12.41 -7.67 -24.23
N ASN A 93 -11.48 -7.67 -25.18
CA ASN A 93 -11.23 -8.80 -26.08
C ASN A 93 -9.96 -9.58 -25.69
N GLU A 94 -9.25 -9.18 -24.64
CA GLU A 94 -8.01 -9.85 -24.24
C GLU A 94 -8.23 -11.36 -24.08
N TRP A 95 -7.31 -12.15 -24.65
CA TRP A 95 -7.33 -13.61 -24.61
C TRP A 95 -8.55 -14.31 -25.24
N LYS A 96 -9.48 -13.58 -25.87
CA LYS A 96 -10.59 -14.20 -26.61
C LYS A 96 -10.07 -14.91 -27.88
N PRO A 97 -10.20 -16.25 -27.98
CA PRO A 97 -9.75 -17.00 -29.16
C PRO A 97 -10.41 -16.50 -30.44
N GLY A 98 -9.64 -16.37 -31.52
CA GLY A 98 -10.14 -15.89 -32.81
C GLY A 98 -10.43 -14.38 -32.90
N ILE A 99 -10.34 -13.62 -31.79
CA ILE A 99 -10.53 -12.17 -31.77
C ILE A 99 -9.22 -11.47 -31.42
N CYS A 100 -8.64 -11.80 -30.27
CA CYS A 100 -7.37 -11.23 -29.84
C CYS A 100 -6.23 -12.18 -30.17
N HIS A 101 -5.20 -11.65 -30.83
CA HIS A 101 -4.05 -12.43 -31.27
C HIS A 101 -2.90 -12.45 -30.25
N LYS A 102 -3.18 -12.30 -28.95
CA LYS A 102 -2.18 -12.53 -27.91
C LYS A 102 -1.74 -14.00 -27.91
N PRO A 103 -0.45 -14.31 -27.68
CA PRO A 103 0.64 -13.39 -27.33
C PRO A 103 1.35 -12.74 -28.53
N LYS A 104 0.99 -13.09 -29.77
CA LYS A 104 1.68 -12.62 -30.99
C LYS A 104 1.59 -11.10 -31.18
N VAL A 105 0.47 -10.48 -30.79
CA VAL A 105 0.25 -9.04 -30.88
C VAL A 105 -0.23 -8.49 -29.53
N ARG A 106 0.37 -7.39 -29.08
CA ARG A 106 -0.04 -6.71 -27.84
C ARG A 106 -1.37 -5.98 -28.03
N CYS A 107 -2.18 -5.83 -26.98
CA CYS A 107 -3.48 -5.17 -27.10
C CYS A 107 -3.39 -3.70 -27.55
N GLY A 108 -2.28 -3.01 -27.28
CA GLY A 108 -2.04 -1.66 -27.81
C GLY A 108 -1.90 -1.62 -29.35
N ASP A 109 -1.37 -2.69 -29.94
CA ASP A 109 -1.05 -2.80 -31.37
C ASP A 109 -2.10 -3.62 -32.13
N CYS A 110 -3.08 -4.21 -31.43
CA CYS A 110 -4.09 -5.11 -31.99
C CYS A 110 -5.20 -4.34 -32.71
N SER A 111 -5.60 -4.79 -33.90
CA SER A 111 -6.72 -4.19 -34.66
C SER A 111 -8.10 -4.55 -34.11
N GLN A 112 -8.23 -5.69 -33.43
CA GLN A 112 -9.45 -6.17 -32.78
C GLN A 112 -9.54 -5.77 -31.30
N ARG A 113 -8.76 -4.76 -30.90
CA ARG A 113 -8.75 -4.27 -29.52
C ARG A 113 -10.09 -3.62 -29.17
N LEU A 114 -10.55 -3.89 -27.95
CA LEU A 114 -11.71 -3.25 -27.36
C LEU A 114 -11.27 -2.61 -26.04
N PHE A 115 -10.82 -1.37 -26.09
CA PHE A 115 -10.37 -0.68 -24.87
C PHE A 115 -11.53 -0.47 -23.91
N LEU A 116 -11.24 -0.69 -22.62
CA LEU A 116 -12.22 -0.50 -21.56
C LEU A 116 -12.08 0.89 -20.95
N PRO A 117 -13.19 1.64 -20.80
CA PRO A 117 -13.16 2.98 -20.24
C PRO A 117 -12.92 2.96 -18.73
N VAL A 118 -12.47 4.09 -18.20
CA VAL A 118 -12.28 4.31 -16.76
C VAL A 118 -13.64 4.59 -16.10
N THR A 119 -14.25 3.56 -15.53
CA THR A 119 -15.51 3.66 -14.77
C THR A 119 -15.25 3.86 -13.27
N ASP A 120 -16.27 4.28 -12.52
CA ASP A 120 -16.17 4.40 -11.06
C ASP A 120 -15.89 3.05 -10.40
N GLN A 121 -16.41 1.96 -10.94
CA GLN A 121 -16.11 0.61 -10.49
C GLN A 121 -14.62 0.28 -10.70
N VAL A 122 -14.03 0.66 -11.84
CA VAL A 122 -12.60 0.44 -12.10
C VAL A 122 -11.74 1.17 -11.06
N ILE A 123 -12.09 2.41 -10.72
CA ILE A 123 -11.41 3.19 -9.67
C ILE A 123 -11.61 2.56 -8.30
N TYR A 124 -12.83 2.14 -7.96
CA TYR A 124 -13.11 1.47 -6.70
C TYR A 124 -12.29 0.18 -6.55
N ASP A 125 -12.28 -0.67 -7.58
CA ASP A 125 -11.50 -1.91 -7.61
C ASP A 125 -9.99 -1.62 -7.48
N HIS A 126 -9.52 -0.46 -7.97
CA HIS A 126 -8.15 -0.01 -7.78
C HIS A 126 -7.87 0.40 -6.32
N LEU A 127 -8.73 1.24 -5.74
CA LEU A 127 -8.59 1.71 -4.37
C LEU A 127 -8.72 0.59 -3.32
N THR A 128 -9.43 -0.48 -3.64
CA THR A 128 -9.57 -1.67 -2.80
C THR A 128 -8.49 -2.72 -3.02
N GLY A 129 -7.56 -2.48 -3.96
CA GLY A 129 -6.44 -3.38 -4.23
C GLY A 129 -6.78 -4.63 -5.04
N LYS A 130 -8.00 -4.74 -5.60
CA LYS A 130 -8.39 -5.86 -6.47
C LYS A 130 -7.55 -5.91 -7.76
N HIS A 131 -7.19 -4.74 -8.28
CA HIS A 131 -6.25 -4.58 -9.37
C HIS A 131 -5.49 -3.26 -9.24
N THR A 132 -4.37 -3.11 -9.94
CA THR A 132 -3.68 -1.82 -10.03
C THR A 132 -3.80 -1.28 -11.43
N ILE A 133 -4.30 -0.06 -11.57
CA ILE A 133 -4.35 0.64 -12.85
C ILE A 133 -3.39 1.81 -12.83
N GLY A 134 -2.85 2.18 -13.99
CA GLY A 134 -2.16 3.45 -14.17
C GLY A 134 -3.04 4.48 -14.87
N ILE A 135 -2.41 5.54 -15.37
CA ILE A 135 -3.07 6.64 -16.08
C ILE A 135 -2.33 6.84 -17.39
N TYR A 136 -3.04 6.83 -18.52
CA TYR A 136 -2.47 7.28 -19.78
C TYR A 136 -2.58 8.81 -19.86
N PRO A 137 -1.47 9.54 -20.10
CA PRO A 137 -1.51 10.99 -20.31
C PRO A 137 -2.44 11.37 -21.47
N LEU A 138 -2.93 12.61 -21.42
CA LEU A 138 -3.69 13.25 -22.50
C LEU A 138 -2.77 13.62 -23.66
#